data_AF-A0A2D6NX79-F1
#
_entry.id   AF-A0A2D6NX79-F1
#
_cell.length_a   1.000
_cell.length_b   1.000
_cell.length_c   1.000
_cell.angle_alpha   90.00
_cell.angle_beta   90.00
_cell.angle_gamma   90.00
#
_symmetry.space_group_name_H-M   'P 1'
#
loop_
_entity.id
_entity.type
_entity.pdbx_description
1 polymer ?
#
loop_
_entity_poly.entity_id
_entity_poly.type
_entity_poly.pdbx_seq_one_letter_code
_entity_poly.pdbx_strand_id
1 'polypeptide(L)'
;MKYKEIHIWNFPPTLTFVKLNKQFKENLFKDLISKTGSQEKLLKIINGSSLKYNIRRKHSRRNLYSWIKGQNFDRGKMKNIYIPLWVLIESSNIISTKKDKKNQILKKIEKNIKFYTSRGNSNPINKPKLPLSLTPEMISIIFNFLGGGHMGKKQISPSYKQINKEGLTNFLSRLRNIFGDFRYSKGEFKNGRLNIPKVIGDFYQHYFNLTKTNTFDARVPKKIKALKKEFLLAGLISFIVDEGHIGEVITIYSKNKGLLSDIKEICDKIGYISHPIREKYARGKFDVYRFNISIRSYKQINSDINKLFKNFPNCNLAQKRNKLLQKIR
;
A
#
# COMPACT_ATOMS: atom_id res chain seq x y z
N MET A 1 -21.51 -4.78 1.67
CA MET A 1 -21.16 -3.68 0.74
C MET A 1 -20.06 -4.19 -0.19
N LYS A 2 -20.18 -4.03 -1.52
CA LYS A 2 -19.14 -4.46 -2.47
C LYS A 2 -18.09 -3.36 -2.61
N TYR A 3 -16.85 -3.65 -2.26
CA TYR A 3 -15.73 -2.71 -2.40
C TYR A 3 -15.22 -2.69 -3.84
N LYS A 4 -14.59 -1.58 -4.23
CA LYS A 4 -13.93 -1.46 -5.54
C LYS A 4 -12.74 -2.41 -5.59
N GLU A 5 -12.70 -3.25 -6.62
CA GLU A 5 -11.56 -4.13 -6.90
C GLU A 5 -10.40 -3.35 -7.51
N ILE A 6 -9.18 -3.67 -7.07
CA ILE A 6 -7.93 -3.14 -7.60
C ILE A 6 -7.12 -4.34 -8.07
N HIS A 7 -6.97 -4.45 -9.38
CA HIS A 7 -6.29 -5.58 -9.98
C HIS A 7 -4.78 -5.38 -9.99
N ILE A 8 -4.05 -6.48 -10.18
CA ILE A 8 -2.59 -6.47 -10.25
C ILE A 8 -2.07 -5.56 -11.38
N TRP A 9 -2.78 -5.41 -12.49
CA TRP A 9 -2.39 -4.49 -13.57
C TRP A 9 -2.62 -3.00 -13.23
N ASN A 10 -3.17 -2.69 -12.06
CA ASN A 10 -3.19 -1.34 -11.49
C ASN A 10 -1.97 -1.03 -10.61
N PHE A 11 -1.05 -1.99 -10.43
CA PHE A 11 0.24 -1.78 -9.76
C PHE A 11 1.26 -1.17 -10.73
N PRO A 12 2.35 -0.55 -10.24
CA PRO A 12 3.38 0.01 -11.11
C PRO A 12 4.03 -1.10 -11.95
N PRO A 13 3.80 -1.14 -13.27
CA PRO A 13 4.09 -2.32 -14.09
C PRO A 13 5.59 -2.59 -14.28
N THR A 14 6.42 -1.56 -14.11
CA THR A 14 7.88 -1.64 -14.24
C THR A 14 8.61 -1.97 -12.93
N LEU A 15 7.92 -1.77 -11.80
CA LEU A 15 8.45 -1.98 -10.45
C LEU A 15 7.92 -3.27 -9.81
N THR A 16 6.81 -3.82 -10.34
CA THR A 16 6.19 -5.04 -9.82
C THR A 16 6.68 -6.28 -10.58
N PHE A 17 7.04 -7.31 -9.83
CA PHE A 17 7.57 -8.57 -10.32
C PHE A 17 6.73 -9.73 -9.76
N VAL A 18 6.39 -10.68 -10.61
CA VAL A 18 5.37 -11.69 -10.33
C VAL A 18 5.97 -13.08 -10.50
N LYS A 19 5.66 -14.00 -9.57
CA LYS A 19 5.83 -15.44 -9.77
C LYS A 19 4.47 -16.09 -9.98
N LEU A 20 4.31 -16.70 -11.14
CA LEU A 20 3.12 -17.46 -11.51
C LEU A 20 3.22 -18.92 -11.05
N ASN A 21 2.08 -19.59 -10.97
CA ASN A 21 2.01 -21.04 -10.92
C ASN A 21 2.83 -21.66 -12.07
N LYS A 22 3.63 -22.69 -11.77
CA LYS A 22 4.55 -23.33 -12.73
C LYS A 22 3.82 -23.80 -14.00
N GLN A 23 2.75 -24.57 -13.84
CA GLN A 23 1.99 -25.14 -14.96
C GLN A 23 1.36 -24.05 -15.82
N PHE A 24 0.69 -23.09 -15.18
CA PHE A 24 0.05 -21.97 -15.88
C PHE A 24 1.07 -21.15 -16.68
N LYS A 25 2.23 -20.88 -16.07
CA LYS A 25 3.31 -20.11 -16.69
C LYS A 25 3.89 -20.84 -17.91
N GLU A 26 4.14 -22.15 -17.82
CA GLU A 26 4.64 -22.94 -18.93
C GLU A 26 3.65 -22.91 -20.11
N ASN A 27 2.36 -23.11 -19.82
CA ASN A 27 1.31 -23.01 -20.85
C ASN A 27 1.23 -21.60 -21.45
N LEU A 28 1.25 -20.55 -20.62
CA LEU A 28 1.23 -19.16 -21.08
C LEU A 28 2.35 -18.88 -22.08
N PHE A 29 3.58 -19.30 -21.80
CA PHE A 29 4.69 -19.08 -22.72
C PHE A 29 4.65 -19.97 -23.95
N LYS A 30 4.13 -21.20 -23.87
CA LYS A 30 3.86 -22.03 -25.05
C LYS A 30 2.86 -21.34 -25.98
N ASP A 31 1.77 -20.82 -25.44
CA ASP A 31 0.76 -20.08 -26.21
C ASP A 31 1.36 -18.83 -26.87
N LEU A 32 2.17 -18.07 -26.13
CA LEU A 32 2.86 -16.88 -26.67
C LEU A 32 3.81 -17.24 -27.82
N ILE A 33 4.61 -18.31 -27.68
CA ILE A 33 5.54 -18.75 -28.72
C ILE A 33 4.77 -19.24 -29.94
N SER A 34 3.72 -20.04 -29.74
CA SER A 34 2.85 -20.50 -30.83
C SER A 34 2.23 -19.31 -31.58
N LYS A 35 1.71 -18.32 -30.86
CA LYS A 35 1.07 -17.13 -31.45
C LYS A 35 2.03 -16.22 -32.20
N THR A 36 3.28 -16.15 -31.77
CA THR A 36 4.32 -15.29 -32.38
C THR A 36 5.18 -16.01 -33.41
N GLY A 37 5.10 -17.35 -33.46
CA GLY A 37 5.84 -18.23 -34.37
C GLY A 37 7.20 -18.68 -33.84
N SER A 38 7.88 -17.92 -32.97
CA SER A 38 9.15 -18.33 -32.37
C SER A 38 9.51 -17.54 -31.11
N GLN A 39 10.43 -18.08 -30.30
CA GLN A 39 10.97 -17.37 -29.13
C GLN A 39 11.66 -16.05 -29.49
N GLU A 40 12.32 -15.99 -30.65
CA GLU A 40 13.00 -14.80 -31.12
C GLU A 40 12.02 -13.70 -31.54
N LYS A 41 10.95 -14.06 -32.27
CA LYS A 41 9.87 -13.13 -32.61
C LYS A 41 9.19 -12.59 -31.35
N LEU A 42 8.88 -13.47 -30.39
CA LEU A 42 8.35 -13.07 -29.08
C LEU A 42 9.28 -12.08 -28.37
N LEU A 43 10.59 -12.36 -28.33
CA LEU A 43 11.58 -11.49 -27.68
C LEU A 43 11.66 -10.12 -28.39
N LYS A 44 11.62 -10.08 -29.73
CA LYS A 44 11.59 -8.84 -30.51
C LYS A 44 10.36 -8.00 -30.17
N ILE A 45 9.17 -8.62 -30.08
CA ILE A 45 7.92 -7.94 -29.68
C ILE A 45 8.01 -7.39 -28.25
N ILE A 46 8.51 -8.18 -27.30
CA ILE A 46 8.69 -7.76 -25.90
C ILE A 46 9.65 -6.57 -25.81
N ASN A 47 10.80 -6.65 -26.49
CA ASN A 47 11.79 -5.57 -26.52
C ASN A 47 11.29 -4.31 -27.23
N GLY A 48 10.50 -4.45 -28.29
CA GLY A 48 9.84 -3.30 -28.93
C GLY A 48 8.83 -2.63 -27.99
N SER A 49 8.07 -3.43 -27.23
CA SER A 49 7.06 -2.93 -26.29
C SER A 49 7.66 -2.32 -25.03
N SER A 50 8.93 -2.58 -24.70
CA SER A 50 9.58 -2.04 -23.50
C SER A 50 9.66 -0.51 -23.49
N LEU A 51 9.70 0.10 -24.68
CA LEU A 51 9.71 1.57 -24.85
C LEU A 51 8.43 2.23 -24.32
N LYS A 52 7.26 1.57 -24.45
CA LYS A 52 5.97 2.05 -23.88
C LYS A 52 6.04 2.26 -22.36
N TYR A 53 6.97 1.58 -21.71
CA TYR A 53 7.18 1.59 -20.27
C TYR A 53 8.46 2.34 -19.87
N ASN A 54 9.08 3.09 -20.78
CA ASN A 54 10.37 3.78 -20.57
C ASN A 54 11.52 2.84 -20.17
N ILE A 55 11.50 1.59 -20.64
CA ILE A 55 12.57 0.60 -20.39
C ILE A 55 13.48 0.56 -21.61
N ARG A 56 14.69 1.13 -21.45
CA ARG A 56 15.72 1.17 -22.50
C ARG A 56 16.53 -0.12 -22.62
N ARG A 57 16.69 -0.85 -21.51
CA ARG A 57 17.46 -2.11 -21.50
C ARG A 57 16.67 -3.23 -22.16
N LYS A 58 17.23 -3.81 -23.23
CA LYS A 58 16.67 -4.98 -23.91
C LYS A 58 16.85 -6.24 -23.07
N HIS A 59 15.88 -7.13 -23.15
CA HIS A 59 15.95 -8.50 -22.65
C HIS A 59 16.64 -9.40 -23.66
N SER A 60 17.38 -10.39 -23.16
CA SER A 60 18.05 -11.42 -23.98
C SER A 60 17.24 -12.72 -24.02
N ARG A 61 17.63 -13.65 -24.90
CA ARG A 61 17.09 -15.01 -24.93
C ARG A 61 17.22 -15.71 -23.56
N ARG A 62 18.32 -15.45 -22.84
CA ARG A 62 18.52 -15.96 -21.47
C ARG A 62 17.45 -15.46 -20.50
N ASN A 63 17.04 -14.19 -20.59
CA ASN A 63 15.95 -13.68 -19.74
C ASN A 63 14.63 -14.41 -20.01
N LEU A 64 14.26 -14.55 -21.28
CA LEU A 64 13.04 -15.26 -21.68
C LEU A 64 13.06 -16.72 -21.20
N TYR A 65 14.17 -17.42 -21.42
CA TYR A 65 14.36 -18.79 -20.96
C TYR A 65 14.24 -18.91 -19.43
N SER A 66 14.86 -17.99 -18.69
CA SER A 66 14.74 -17.94 -17.22
C SER A 66 13.31 -17.65 -16.75
N TRP A 67 12.52 -16.85 -17.48
CA TRP A 67 11.10 -16.67 -17.18
C TRP A 67 10.31 -17.96 -17.40
N ILE A 68 10.51 -18.64 -18.54
CA ILE A 68 9.85 -19.91 -18.86
C ILE A 68 10.20 -20.97 -17.80
N LYS A 69 11.48 -21.16 -17.48
CA LYS A 69 11.89 -22.10 -16.42
C LYS A 69 11.49 -21.64 -15.01
N GLY A 70 11.41 -20.33 -14.77
CA GLY A 70 11.12 -19.72 -13.45
C GLY A 70 12.28 -19.76 -12.47
N GLN A 71 13.46 -20.16 -12.94
CA GLN A 71 14.68 -20.26 -12.15
C GLN A 71 15.88 -19.91 -13.03
N ASN A 72 16.93 -19.40 -12.41
CA ASN A 72 18.24 -19.18 -13.03
C ASN A 72 19.32 -19.64 -12.06
N PHE A 73 20.40 -20.18 -12.61
CA PHE A 73 21.59 -20.51 -11.84
C PHE A 73 22.49 -19.27 -11.81
N ASP A 74 22.82 -18.80 -10.62
CA ASP A 74 23.66 -17.62 -10.42
C ASP A 74 24.61 -17.86 -9.25
N ARG A 75 25.92 -17.86 -9.53
CA ARG A 75 27.01 -18.13 -8.57
C ARG A 75 26.78 -19.40 -7.74
N GLY A 76 26.52 -20.53 -8.40
CA GLY A 76 26.32 -21.81 -7.71
C GLY A 76 24.95 -21.99 -7.05
N LYS A 77 24.09 -20.97 -7.06
CA LYS A 77 22.80 -20.99 -6.35
C LYS A 77 21.64 -20.88 -7.33
N MET A 78 20.63 -21.71 -7.12
CA MET A 78 19.36 -21.61 -7.84
C MET A 78 18.57 -20.42 -7.29
N LYS A 79 18.32 -19.43 -8.14
CA LYS A 79 17.51 -18.25 -7.81
C LYS A 79 16.17 -18.33 -8.48
N ASN A 80 15.11 -18.03 -7.72
CA ASN A 80 13.79 -17.83 -8.30
C ASN A 80 13.81 -16.60 -9.23
N ILE A 81 13.22 -16.74 -10.40
CA ILE A 81 13.10 -15.66 -11.37
C ILE A 81 11.66 -15.18 -11.42
N TYR A 82 11.50 -13.87 -11.40
CA TYR A 82 10.21 -13.20 -11.43
C TYR A 82 10.00 -12.53 -12.79
N ILE A 83 8.76 -12.56 -13.26
CA ILE A 83 8.36 -11.96 -14.52
C ILE A 83 7.93 -10.52 -14.21
N PRO A 84 8.50 -9.50 -14.89
CA PRO A 84 8.01 -8.13 -14.74
C PRO A 84 6.53 -8.04 -15.10
N LEU A 85 5.75 -7.29 -14.32
CA LEU A 85 4.30 -7.16 -14.54
C LEU A 85 3.97 -6.62 -15.94
N TRP A 86 4.73 -5.65 -16.44
CA TRP A 86 4.55 -5.12 -17.80
C TRP A 86 4.68 -6.21 -18.88
N VAL A 87 5.55 -7.21 -18.70
CA VAL A 87 5.68 -8.33 -19.65
C VAL A 87 4.38 -9.13 -19.67
N LEU A 88 3.78 -9.40 -18.50
CA LEU A 88 2.49 -10.10 -18.41
C LEU A 88 1.34 -9.30 -19.04
N ILE A 89 1.37 -7.97 -18.94
CA ILE A 89 0.42 -7.09 -19.62
C ILE A 89 0.59 -7.21 -21.14
N GLU A 90 1.82 -7.15 -21.67
CA GLU A 90 2.05 -7.33 -23.11
C GLU A 90 1.75 -8.76 -23.57
N SER A 91 2.01 -9.78 -22.75
CA SER A 91 1.59 -11.15 -23.04
C SER A 91 0.07 -11.25 -23.24
N SER A 92 -0.71 -10.54 -22.42
CA SER A 92 -2.17 -10.48 -22.61
C SER A 92 -2.57 -9.80 -23.92
N ASN A 93 -1.80 -8.80 -24.37
CA ASN A 93 -2.04 -8.13 -25.66
C ASN A 93 -1.75 -9.07 -26.83
N ILE A 94 -0.66 -9.85 -26.77
CA ILE A 94 -0.25 -10.77 -27.85
C ILE A 94 -1.28 -11.89 -28.04
N ILE A 95 -1.77 -12.46 -26.94
CA ILE A 95 -2.73 -13.58 -27.01
C ILE A 95 -4.11 -13.08 -27.43
N SER A 96 -4.47 -11.84 -27.08
CA SER A 96 -5.82 -11.33 -27.28
C SER A 96 -6.03 -10.66 -28.63
N THR A 97 -7.04 -11.08 -29.40
CA THR A 97 -7.47 -10.40 -30.63
C THR A 97 -8.54 -9.32 -30.41
N LYS A 98 -9.17 -9.26 -29.22
CA LYS A 98 -10.23 -8.29 -28.86
C LYS A 98 -10.04 -7.77 -27.42
N LYS A 99 -10.59 -6.60 -27.09
CA LYS A 99 -10.44 -5.98 -25.76
C LYS A 99 -11.00 -6.83 -24.61
N ASP A 100 -12.16 -7.46 -24.79
CA ASP A 100 -12.78 -8.26 -23.73
C ASP A 100 -11.98 -9.52 -23.39
N LYS A 101 -11.40 -10.15 -24.41
CA LYS A 101 -10.50 -11.30 -24.25
C LYS A 101 -9.23 -10.92 -23.46
N LYS A 102 -8.74 -9.68 -23.59
CA LYS A 102 -7.57 -9.19 -22.84
C LYS A 102 -7.83 -9.19 -21.34
N ASN A 103 -8.99 -8.66 -20.93
CA ASN A 103 -9.37 -8.62 -19.52
C ASN A 103 -9.53 -10.03 -18.94
N GLN A 104 -10.06 -10.98 -19.72
CA GLN A 104 -10.16 -12.37 -19.30
C GLN A 104 -8.78 -13.02 -19.10
N ILE A 105 -7.82 -12.78 -20.01
CA ILE A 105 -6.46 -13.30 -19.90
C ILE A 105 -5.75 -12.70 -18.68
N LEU A 106 -5.86 -11.38 -18.46
CA LEU A 106 -5.30 -10.73 -17.28
C LEU A 106 -5.89 -11.28 -15.97
N LYS A 107 -7.20 -11.54 -15.91
CA LYS A 107 -7.84 -12.21 -14.76
C LYS A 107 -7.30 -13.64 -14.56
N LYS A 108 -7.07 -14.41 -15.64
CA LYS A 108 -6.44 -15.74 -15.55
C LYS A 108 -5.01 -15.65 -15.02
N ILE A 109 -4.23 -14.66 -15.48
CA ILE A 109 -2.89 -14.38 -14.97
C ILE A 109 -2.95 -14.07 -13.47
N GLU A 110 -3.81 -13.13 -13.06
CA GLU A 110 -4.00 -12.70 -11.67
C GLU A 110 -4.32 -13.88 -10.73
N LYS A 111 -5.28 -14.74 -11.11
CA LYS A 111 -5.65 -15.95 -10.35
C LYS A 111 -4.48 -16.93 -10.17
N ASN A 112 -3.49 -16.90 -11.04
CA ASN A 112 -2.34 -17.81 -11.01
C ASN A 112 -1.09 -17.18 -10.38
N ILE A 113 -1.18 -15.99 -9.80
CA ILE A 113 -0.06 -15.37 -9.08
C ILE A 113 0.14 -16.08 -7.73
N LYS A 114 1.32 -16.68 -7.54
CA LYS A 114 1.72 -17.31 -6.28
C LYS A 114 2.31 -16.30 -5.29
N PHE A 115 3.03 -15.31 -5.81
CA PHE A 115 3.51 -14.17 -5.05
C PHE A 115 3.95 -13.02 -5.97
N TYR A 116 4.08 -11.83 -5.40
CA TYR A 116 4.64 -10.66 -6.08
C TYR A 116 5.62 -9.91 -5.18
N THR A 117 6.55 -9.17 -5.77
CA THR A 117 7.56 -8.36 -5.07
C THR A 117 7.96 -7.15 -5.91
N SER A 118 8.82 -6.30 -5.34
CA SER A 118 9.47 -5.19 -6.05
C SER A 118 10.94 -5.52 -6.33
N ARG A 119 11.64 -4.67 -7.08
CA ARG A 119 13.09 -4.79 -7.29
C ARG A 119 13.86 -4.54 -6.00
N GLY A 120 14.98 -5.26 -5.84
CA GLY A 120 15.92 -5.10 -4.74
C GLY A 120 15.56 -5.97 -3.54
N ASN A 121 15.99 -5.53 -2.34
CA ASN A 121 15.75 -6.23 -1.08
C ASN A 121 14.33 -5.96 -0.57
N SER A 122 13.33 -6.49 -1.28
CA SER A 122 11.92 -6.44 -0.89
C SER A 122 11.46 -7.83 -0.47
N ASN A 123 10.87 -7.92 0.73
CA ASN A 123 10.16 -9.12 1.14
C ASN A 123 9.02 -9.40 0.15
N PRO A 124 8.91 -10.62 -0.40
CA PRO A 124 7.82 -10.97 -1.30
C PRO A 124 6.49 -11.10 -0.54
N ILE A 125 5.40 -10.73 -1.20
CA ILE A 125 4.03 -10.96 -0.74
C ILE A 125 3.57 -12.33 -1.24
N ASN A 126 3.49 -13.29 -0.34
CA ASN A 126 3.01 -14.66 -0.56
C ASN A 126 1.50 -14.73 -0.37
N LYS A 127 0.85 -15.74 -0.95
CA LYS A 127 -0.62 -15.93 -0.87
C LYS A 127 -1.37 -14.60 -1.09
N PRO A 128 -1.13 -13.95 -2.23
CA PRO A 128 -1.64 -12.60 -2.46
C PRO A 128 -3.16 -12.57 -2.51
N LYS A 129 -3.77 -11.55 -1.93
CA LYS A 129 -5.24 -11.36 -1.93
C LYS A 129 -5.71 -10.56 -3.15
N LEU A 130 -5.44 -11.08 -4.34
CA LEU A 130 -5.78 -10.41 -5.61
C LEU A 130 -7.13 -10.88 -6.17
N PRO A 131 -7.94 -9.96 -6.76
CA PRO A 131 -7.74 -8.51 -6.75
C PRO A 131 -7.87 -7.92 -5.34
N LEU A 132 -7.14 -6.84 -5.05
CA LEU A 132 -7.27 -6.17 -3.76
C LEU A 132 -8.64 -5.50 -3.66
N SER A 133 -9.16 -5.35 -2.45
CA SER A 133 -10.35 -4.53 -2.19
C SER A 133 -9.97 -3.16 -1.65
N LEU A 134 -10.52 -2.08 -2.21
CA LEU A 134 -10.39 -0.74 -1.64
C LEU A 134 -11.24 -0.64 -0.36
N THR A 135 -10.62 -0.90 0.78
CA THR A 135 -11.26 -0.91 2.11
C THR A 135 -10.79 0.25 2.99
N PRO A 136 -11.50 0.54 4.10
CA PRO A 136 -11.02 1.45 5.14
C PRO A 136 -9.64 1.08 5.70
N GLU A 137 -9.30 -0.21 5.84
CA GLU A 137 -7.95 -0.65 6.23
C GLU A 137 -6.88 -0.13 5.26
N MET A 138 -7.12 -0.19 3.94
CA MET A 138 -6.18 0.31 2.93
C MET A 138 -5.94 1.81 3.04
N ILE A 139 -6.98 2.58 3.35
CA ILE A 139 -6.84 4.02 3.55
C ILE A 139 -6.12 4.35 4.85
N SER A 140 -6.37 3.59 5.90
CA SER A 140 -5.68 3.72 7.18
C SER A 140 -4.14 3.65 7.04
N ILE A 141 -3.63 2.77 6.17
CA ILE A 141 -2.18 2.65 5.90
C ILE A 141 -1.59 3.96 5.37
N ILE A 142 -2.32 4.70 4.52
CA ILE A 142 -1.87 6.01 4.01
C ILE A 142 -1.64 6.98 5.17
N PHE A 143 -2.53 7.01 6.15
CA PHE A 143 -2.43 7.93 7.27
C PHE A 143 -1.30 7.54 8.24
N ASN A 144 -1.04 6.24 8.42
CA ASN A 144 0.16 5.80 9.14
C ASN A 144 1.46 6.23 8.45
N PHE A 145 1.49 6.24 7.11
CA PHE A 145 2.62 6.80 6.37
C PHE A 145 2.75 8.32 6.51
N LEU A 146 1.64 9.04 6.66
CA LEU A 146 1.64 10.50 6.83
C LEU A 146 1.96 10.94 8.28
N GLY A 147 1.69 10.10 9.28
CA GLY A 147 2.03 10.34 10.69
C GLY A 147 3.44 9.85 11.03
N GLY A 148 3.58 8.54 11.27
CA GLY A 148 4.83 7.93 11.76
C GLY A 148 5.66 7.14 10.74
N GLY A 149 5.32 7.22 9.45
CA GLY A 149 5.91 6.39 8.41
C GLY A 149 6.85 7.10 7.44
N HIS A 150 7.50 6.28 6.63
CA HIS A 150 8.43 6.70 5.58
C HIS A 150 8.20 5.82 4.35
N MET A 151 7.94 6.41 3.18
CA MET A 151 7.68 5.63 1.96
C MET A 151 8.93 5.04 1.30
N GLY A 152 10.13 5.37 1.77
CA GLY A 152 11.36 4.93 1.14
C GLY A 152 11.68 5.72 -0.14
N LYS A 153 12.98 5.79 -0.48
CA LYS A 153 13.47 6.22 -1.82
C LYS A 153 13.90 4.97 -2.60
N LYS A 154 14.26 5.10 -3.89
CA LYS A 154 14.56 4.00 -4.84
C LYS A 154 15.09 2.67 -4.27
N GLN A 155 16.05 2.67 -3.34
CA GLN A 155 16.63 1.43 -2.77
C GLN A 155 16.24 1.16 -1.31
N ILE A 156 15.59 2.11 -0.64
CA ILE A 156 15.22 2.03 0.76
C ILE A 156 13.77 1.54 0.84
N SER A 157 13.54 0.45 1.57
CA SER A 157 12.20 -0.04 1.80
C SER A 157 11.38 0.96 2.61
N PRO A 158 10.07 1.10 2.33
CA PRO A 158 9.18 1.84 3.19
C PRO A 158 9.23 1.28 4.61
N SER A 159 8.96 2.11 5.60
CA SER A 159 8.94 1.68 6.99
C SER A 159 7.96 2.50 7.81
N TYR A 160 7.49 1.94 8.90
CA TYR A 160 6.62 2.61 9.86
C TYR A 160 7.14 2.40 11.27
N LYS A 161 7.10 3.43 12.13
CA LYS A 161 7.55 3.34 13.51
C LYS A 161 6.38 3.56 14.46
N GLN A 162 6.14 2.60 15.34
CA GLN A 162 5.17 2.66 16.42
C GLN A 162 5.71 1.91 17.64
N ILE A 163 5.93 2.64 18.74
CA ILE A 163 6.50 2.08 19.98
C ILE A 163 5.48 1.16 20.65
N ASN A 164 4.20 1.50 20.57
CA ASN A 164 3.16 0.67 21.16
C ASN A 164 2.95 -0.63 20.35
N LYS A 165 3.07 -1.77 21.04
CA LYS A 165 2.95 -3.10 20.42
C LYS A 165 1.57 -3.35 19.80
N GLU A 166 0.49 -2.92 20.43
CA GLU A 166 -0.88 -3.09 19.90
C GLU A 166 -1.07 -2.29 18.61
N GLY A 167 -0.65 -1.02 18.61
CA GLY A 167 -0.71 -0.18 17.40
C GLY A 167 0.11 -0.75 16.24
N LEU A 168 1.30 -1.30 16.52
CA LEU A 168 2.15 -1.94 15.52
C LEU A 168 1.56 -3.26 15.00
N THR A 169 1.00 -4.08 15.90
CA THR A 169 0.28 -5.32 15.54
C THR A 169 -0.92 -5.01 14.65
N ASN A 170 -1.75 -4.03 15.01
CA ASN A 170 -2.91 -3.63 14.22
C ASN A 170 -2.48 -3.18 12.81
N PHE A 171 -1.40 -2.39 12.70
CA PHE A 171 -0.84 -1.97 11.41
C PHE A 171 -0.40 -3.17 10.56
N LEU A 172 0.35 -4.11 11.14
CA LEU A 172 0.80 -5.32 10.44
C LEU A 172 -0.38 -6.19 10.00
N SER A 173 -1.37 -6.39 10.86
CA SER A 173 -2.58 -7.15 10.55
C SER A 173 -3.32 -6.53 9.37
N ARG A 174 -3.48 -5.20 9.32
CA ARG A 174 -4.06 -4.51 8.16
C ARG A 174 -3.28 -4.77 6.87
N LEU A 175 -1.95 -4.64 6.89
CA LEU A 175 -1.12 -4.91 5.71
C LEU A 175 -1.33 -6.34 5.20
N ARG A 176 -1.36 -7.34 6.09
CA ARG A 176 -1.60 -8.74 5.72
C ARG A 176 -3.03 -8.97 5.23
N ASN A 177 -3.99 -8.30 5.85
CA ASN A 177 -5.39 -8.36 5.46
C ASN A 177 -5.63 -7.83 4.06
N ILE A 178 -4.88 -6.81 3.64
CA ILE A 178 -4.98 -6.19 2.33
C ILE A 178 -4.18 -6.98 1.29
N PHE A 179 -2.88 -7.19 1.54
CA PHE A 179 -1.95 -7.59 0.47
C PHE A 179 -1.70 -9.10 0.41
N GLY A 180 -1.75 -9.80 1.54
CA GLY A 180 -1.33 -11.20 1.70
C GLY A 180 -0.18 -11.36 2.70
N ASP A 181 0.42 -12.53 2.73
CA ASP A 181 1.39 -12.92 3.75
C ASP A 181 2.83 -12.52 3.41
N PHE A 182 3.55 -11.96 4.38
CA PHE A 182 4.99 -11.74 4.28
C PHE A 182 5.64 -11.94 5.64
N ARG A 183 6.91 -12.35 5.58
CA ARG A 183 7.71 -12.73 6.74
C ARG A 183 8.70 -11.63 7.06
N TYR A 184 9.03 -11.56 8.34
CA TYR A 184 10.00 -10.64 8.90
C TYR A 184 11.03 -11.43 9.69
N SER A 185 12.24 -10.88 9.79
CA SER A 185 13.27 -11.45 10.65
C SER A 185 12.94 -11.18 12.12
N LYS A 186 13.40 -12.05 13.04
CA LYS A 186 13.14 -11.89 14.49
C LYS A 186 13.61 -10.53 15.05
N GLY A 187 14.63 -9.91 14.45
CA GLY A 187 15.18 -8.63 14.88
C GLY A 187 14.44 -7.40 14.37
N GLU A 188 13.50 -7.56 13.45
CA GLU A 188 12.91 -6.44 12.71
C GLU A 188 12.10 -5.49 13.60
N PHE A 189 11.56 -5.99 14.71
CA PHE A 189 10.65 -5.26 15.59
C PHE A 189 11.33 -4.59 16.80
N LYS A 190 12.63 -4.79 17.03
CA LYS A 190 13.30 -4.44 18.30
C LYS A 190 13.16 -2.95 18.70
N ASN A 191 13.04 -2.05 17.73
CA ASN A 191 12.98 -0.60 17.97
C ASN A 191 11.60 0.01 17.65
N GLY A 192 10.54 -0.82 17.60
CA GLY A 192 9.20 -0.39 17.19
C GLY A 192 9.09 0.03 15.72
N ARG A 193 10.14 -0.19 14.92
CA ARG A 193 10.17 0.05 13.48
C ARG A 193 9.76 -1.24 12.77
N LEU A 194 9.00 -1.11 11.68
CA LEU A 194 8.65 -2.19 10.78
C LEU A 194 9.03 -1.78 9.37
N ASN A 195 9.91 -2.53 8.72
CA ASN A 195 10.10 -2.33 7.28
C ASN A 195 8.93 -2.99 6.54
N ILE A 196 8.47 -2.37 5.48
CA ILE A 196 7.29 -2.80 4.73
C ILE A 196 7.80 -3.33 3.39
N PRO A 197 7.24 -4.44 2.87
CA PRO A 197 7.51 -4.88 1.50
C PRO A 197 7.44 -3.71 0.52
N LYS A 198 8.52 -3.49 -0.22
CA LYS A 198 8.66 -2.29 -1.06
C LYS A 198 7.57 -2.17 -2.12
N VAL A 199 7.07 -3.29 -2.63
CA VAL A 199 5.96 -3.33 -3.58
C VAL A 199 4.69 -2.67 -3.04
N ILE A 200 4.49 -2.64 -1.71
CA ILE A 200 3.37 -1.95 -1.07
C ILE A 200 3.57 -0.43 -1.17
N GLY A 201 4.77 0.06 -0.86
CA GLY A 201 5.11 1.49 -1.02
C GLY A 201 4.99 1.95 -2.47
N ASP A 202 5.56 1.17 -3.40
CA ASP A 202 5.45 1.42 -4.84
C ASP A 202 3.98 1.45 -5.30
N PHE A 203 3.15 0.54 -4.77
CA PHE A 203 1.71 0.52 -5.01
C PHE A 203 1.02 1.80 -4.52
N TYR A 204 1.25 2.24 -3.28
CA TYR A 204 0.64 3.47 -2.77
C TYR A 204 1.10 4.72 -3.52
N GLN A 205 2.39 4.80 -3.86
CA GLN A 205 2.91 5.89 -4.68
C GLN A 205 2.22 5.92 -6.05
N HIS A 206 2.11 4.78 -6.72
CA HIS A 206 1.52 4.71 -8.05
C HIS A 206 -0.01 4.87 -8.04
N TYR A 207 -0.72 4.02 -7.29
CA TYR A 207 -2.18 3.97 -7.29
C TYR A 207 -2.78 5.16 -6.57
N PHE A 208 -2.17 5.62 -5.46
CA PHE A 208 -2.69 6.73 -4.65
C PHE A 208 -2.03 8.09 -4.92
N ASN A 209 -1.02 8.16 -5.78
CA ASN A 209 -0.20 9.36 -5.98
C ASN A 209 0.39 9.88 -4.66
N LEU A 210 0.80 8.96 -3.78
CA LEU A 210 1.34 9.27 -2.45
C LEU A 210 2.85 9.53 -2.53
N THR A 211 3.25 10.59 -3.24
CA THR A 211 4.65 10.87 -3.59
C THR A 211 5.43 11.63 -2.53
N LYS A 212 4.75 12.39 -1.67
CA LYS A 212 5.36 13.17 -0.59
C LYS A 212 4.83 12.71 0.76
N THR A 213 5.70 12.07 1.56
CA THR A 213 5.42 11.70 2.96
C THR A 213 6.48 12.25 3.92
N ASN A 214 7.26 13.24 3.47
CA ASN A 214 8.23 13.91 4.33
C ASN A 214 7.50 14.81 5.31
N THR A 215 8.08 15.00 6.49
CA THR A 215 7.49 15.76 7.60
C THR A 215 6.83 17.05 7.14
N PHE A 216 7.51 17.87 6.34
CA PHE A 216 7.07 19.24 6.00
C PHE A 216 6.20 19.35 4.74
N ASP A 217 6.22 18.34 3.85
CA ASP A 217 5.56 18.44 2.53
C ASP A 217 4.43 17.42 2.33
N ALA A 218 4.25 16.53 3.31
CA ALA A 218 3.18 15.54 3.28
C ALA A 218 1.81 16.21 3.15
N ARG A 219 0.92 15.62 2.34
CA ARG A 219 -0.47 16.07 2.13
C ARG A 219 -1.36 14.84 1.95
N VAL A 220 -2.63 14.95 2.35
CA VAL A 220 -3.61 13.90 2.05
C VAL A 220 -4.03 14.02 0.59
N PRO A 221 -3.90 12.97 -0.25
CA PRO A 221 -4.30 13.08 -1.66
C PRO A 221 -5.78 13.45 -1.83
N LYS A 222 -6.11 14.36 -2.75
CA LYS A 222 -7.49 14.85 -2.97
C LYS A 222 -8.52 13.73 -3.13
N LYS A 223 -8.18 12.67 -3.87
CA LYS A 223 -9.06 11.50 -4.06
C LYS A 223 -9.35 10.73 -2.77
N ILE A 224 -8.47 10.79 -1.77
CA ILE A 224 -8.72 10.19 -0.45
C ILE A 224 -9.69 11.06 0.33
N LYS A 225 -9.51 12.38 0.32
CA LYS A 225 -10.43 13.33 0.96
C LYS A 225 -11.85 13.24 0.40
N ALA A 226 -12.02 12.82 -0.85
CA ALA A 226 -13.30 12.60 -1.49
C ALA A 226 -14.03 11.30 -1.07
N LEU A 227 -13.39 10.38 -0.33
CA LEU A 227 -14.01 9.11 0.05
C LEU A 227 -15.14 9.27 1.09
N LYS A 228 -15.91 8.19 1.25
CA LYS A 228 -17.00 8.10 2.23
C LYS A 228 -16.48 8.18 3.66
N LYS A 229 -17.37 8.59 4.58
CA LYS A 229 -17.09 8.79 6.00
C LYS A 229 -16.28 7.65 6.65
N GLU A 230 -16.63 6.39 6.41
CA GLU A 230 -15.94 5.24 7.02
C GLU A 230 -14.46 5.12 6.63
N PHE A 231 -14.09 5.48 5.40
CA PHE A 231 -12.71 5.47 4.92
C PHE A 231 -11.90 6.59 5.56
N LEU A 232 -12.49 7.78 5.59
CA LEU A 232 -11.91 8.96 6.23
C LEU A 232 -11.72 8.74 7.74
N LEU A 233 -12.69 8.11 8.38
CA LEU A 233 -12.64 7.74 9.79
C LEU A 233 -11.48 6.76 10.07
N ALA A 234 -11.32 5.71 9.27
CA ALA A 234 -10.21 4.77 9.44
C ALA A 234 -8.83 5.46 9.31
N GLY A 235 -8.72 6.38 8.35
CA GLY A 235 -7.57 7.26 8.19
C GLY A 235 -7.31 8.12 9.43
N LEU A 236 -8.33 8.85 9.89
CA LEU A 236 -8.23 9.73 11.06
C LEU A 236 -7.87 8.96 12.33
N ILE A 237 -8.48 7.78 12.57
CA ILE A 237 -8.13 6.91 13.70
C ILE A 237 -6.65 6.56 13.67
N SER A 238 -6.14 6.15 12.50
CA SER A 238 -4.73 5.79 12.34
C SER A 238 -3.81 6.98 12.61
N PHE A 239 -4.19 8.18 12.16
CA PHE A 239 -3.45 9.40 12.45
C PHE A 239 -3.50 9.80 13.92
N ILE A 240 -4.65 9.64 14.60
CA ILE A 240 -4.78 9.89 16.05
C ILE A 240 -3.91 8.91 16.84
N VAL A 241 -3.79 7.64 16.42
CA VAL A 241 -2.90 6.67 17.07
C VAL A 241 -1.44 7.13 17.04
N ASP A 242 -1.02 7.78 15.96
CA ASP A 242 0.36 8.22 15.77
C ASP A 242 0.61 9.60 16.41
N GLU A 243 -0.16 10.61 16.00
CA GLU A 243 0.09 12.03 16.30
C GLU A 243 -0.88 12.64 17.32
N GLY A 244 -1.90 11.89 17.74
CA GLY A 244 -2.96 12.36 18.63
C GLY A 244 -2.67 12.21 20.12
N HIS A 245 -3.33 13.00 20.94
CA HIS A 245 -3.41 12.84 22.38
C HIS A 245 -4.88 12.93 22.81
N ILE A 246 -5.35 11.96 23.59
CA ILE A 246 -6.73 11.94 24.10
C ILE A 246 -6.72 12.36 25.56
N GLY A 247 -7.20 13.57 25.83
CA GLY A 247 -7.38 14.15 27.16
C GLY A 247 -8.80 14.71 27.32
N GLU A 248 -8.93 15.92 27.85
CA GLU A 248 -10.20 16.68 27.84
C GLU A 248 -10.72 16.93 26.42
N VAL A 249 -9.79 17.13 25.48
CA VAL A 249 -10.01 17.16 24.04
C VAL A 249 -9.07 16.18 23.35
N ILE A 250 -9.37 15.83 22.10
CA ILE A 250 -8.41 15.10 21.27
C ILE A 250 -7.52 16.13 20.59
N THR A 251 -6.29 16.29 21.06
CA THR A 251 -5.31 17.17 20.40
C THR A 251 -4.54 16.41 19.35
N ILE A 252 -4.39 16.99 18.16
CA ILE A 252 -3.58 16.45 17.07
C ILE A 252 -2.43 17.43 16.81
N TYR A 253 -1.20 16.92 16.75
CA TYR A 253 0.01 17.72 16.53
C TYR A 253 0.62 17.43 15.15
N SER A 254 1.29 18.42 14.56
CA SER A 254 2.18 18.20 13.41
C SER A 254 3.10 19.40 13.18
N LYS A 255 4.32 19.16 12.69
CA LYS A 255 5.19 20.23 12.18
C LYS A 255 4.74 20.78 10.82
N ASN A 256 3.80 20.11 10.16
CA ASN A 256 3.31 20.47 8.84
C ASN A 256 1.87 20.97 8.90
N LYS A 257 1.74 22.29 8.82
CA LYS A 257 0.45 23.00 8.84
C LYS A 257 -0.48 22.55 7.70
N GLY A 258 0.08 22.25 6.53
CA GLY A 258 -0.68 21.81 5.35
C GLY A 258 -1.31 20.43 5.54
N LEU A 259 -0.55 19.47 6.06
CA LEU A 259 -1.07 18.16 6.44
C LEU A 259 -2.12 18.31 7.54
N LEU A 260 -1.82 19.09 8.58
CA LEU A 260 -2.73 19.28 9.70
C LEU A 260 -4.07 19.92 9.26
N SER A 261 -4.03 20.84 8.29
CA SER A 261 -5.23 21.39 7.65
C SER A 261 -6.04 20.33 6.89
N ASP A 262 -5.39 19.41 6.16
CA ASP A 262 -6.09 18.31 5.49
C ASP A 262 -6.75 17.37 6.53
N ILE A 263 -6.09 17.11 7.66
CA ILE A 263 -6.66 16.28 8.75
C ILE A 263 -7.86 17.00 9.40
N LYS A 264 -7.77 18.31 9.63
CA LYS A 264 -8.90 19.10 10.15
C LYS A 264 -10.09 19.08 9.18
N GLU A 265 -9.85 19.31 7.89
CA GLU A 265 -10.90 19.23 6.84
C GLU A 265 -11.62 17.87 6.88
N ILE A 266 -10.87 16.77 7.10
CA ILE A 266 -11.44 15.44 7.26
C ILE A 266 -12.33 15.35 8.50
N CYS A 267 -11.87 15.86 9.66
CA CYS A 267 -12.66 15.90 10.89
C CYS A 267 -13.99 16.63 10.67
N ASP A 268 -13.94 17.81 10.06
CA ASP A 268 -15.13 18.63 9.79
C ASP A 268 -16.07 17.89 8.84
N LYS A 269 -15.53 17.29 7.76
CA LYS A 269 -16.31 16.54 6.76
C LYS A 269 -17.05 15.33 7.34
N ILE A 270 -16.49 14.64 8.32
CA ILE A 270 -17.16 13.49 8.96
C ILE A 270 -18.11 13.89 10.10
N GLY A 271 -18.22 15.20 10.36
CA GLY A 271 -19.15 15.81 11.30
C GLY A 271 -18.61 16.01 12.70
N TYR A 272 -17.29 16.00 12.91
CA TYR A 272 -16.69 16.25 14.22
C TYR A 272 -16.43 17.74 14.43
N ILE A 273 -16.73 18.22 15.63
CA ILE A 273 -16.51 19.61 16.02
C ILE A 273 -15.02 19.80 16.31
N SER A 274 -14.32 20.56 15.47
CA SER A 274 -12.88 20.83 15.61
C SER A 274 -12.59 22.33 15.72
N HIS A 275 -11.56 22.67 16.51
CA HIS A 275 -11.10 24.05 16.69
C HIS A 275 -10.10 24.48 15.61
N PRO A 276 -9.90 25.79 15.39
CA PRO A 276 -8.87 26.28 14.48
C PRO A 276 -7.47 25.76 14.82
N ILE A 277 -6.61 25.66 13.79
CA ILE A 277 -5.19 25.32 13.96
C ILE A 277 -4.48 26.47 14.66
N ARG A 278 -3.70 26.13 15.68
CA ARG A 278 -2.89 27.07 16.47
C ARG A 278 -1.44 26.62 16.49
N GLU A 279 -0.54 27.58 16.67
CA GLU A 279 0.86 27.30 16.95
C GLU A 279 1.02 26.88 18.42
N LYS A 280 1.97 25.99 18.66
CA LYS A 280 2.42 25.60 19.99
C LYS A 280 3.89 25.96 20.11
N TYR A 281 4.19 26.65 21.21
CA TYR A 281 5.54 27.06 21.55
C TYR A 281 6.05 26.21 22.72
N ALA A 282 7.34 25.90 22.70
CA ALA A 282 8.06 25.24 23.79
C ALA A 282 9.30 26.06 24.11
N ARG A 283 9.45 26.51 25.37
CA ARG A 283 10.58 27.36 25.81
C ARG A 283 10.76 28.60 24.92
N GLY A 284 9.66 29.29 24.60
CA GLY A 284 9.65 30.50 23.76
C GLY A 284 9.89 30.28 22.27
N LYS A 285 10.15 29.04 21.81
CA LYS A 285 10.38 28.73 20.39
C LYS A 285 9.22 27.96 19.80
N PHE A 286 8.93 28.21 18.52
CA PHE A 286 7.94 27.42 17.78
C PHE A 286 8.33 25.92 17.80
N ASP A 287 7.38 25.08 18.18
CA ASP A 287 7.56 23.62 18.30
C ASP A 287 6.81 22.90 17.17
N VAL A 288 5.47 23.03 17.18
CA VAL A 288 4.54 22.33 16.29
C VAL A 288 3.26 23.13 16.10
N TYR A 289 2.49 22.80 15.06
CA TYR A 289 1.08 23.19 14.96
C TYR A 289 0.20 22.17 15.69
N ARG A 290 -0.96 22.61 16.16
CA ARG A 290 -1.99 21.74 16.75
C ARG A 290 -3.40 22.20 16.46
N PHE A 291 -4.35 21.27 16.48
CA PHE A 291 -5.76 21.59 16.68
C PHE A 291 -6.41 20.57 17.62
N ASN A 292 -7.60 20.89 18.10
CA ASN A 292 -8.34 20.06 19.02
C ASN A 292 -9.67 19.62 18.40
N ILE A 293 -10.05 18.35 18.58
CA ILE A 293 -11.43 17.89 18.39
C ILE A 293 -12.13 18.01 19.74
N SER A 294 -13.27 18.71 19.76
CA SER A 294 -14.03 19.03 20.96
C SER A 294 -14.56 17.77 21.65
N ILE A 295 -14.61 17.82 22.98
CA ILE A 295 -15.23 16.79 23.84
C ILE A 295 -16.68 16.47 23.42
N ARG A 296 -17.39 17.46 22.86
CA ARG A 296 -18.75 17.29 22.33
C ARG A 296 -18.84 16.20 21.26
N SER A 297 -17.73 15.88 20.59
CA SER A 297 -17.68 14.84 19.54
C SER A 297 -17.39 13.44 20.09
N TYR A 298 -17.05 13.26 21.38
CA TYR A 298 -16.53 11.99 21.89
C TYR A 298 -17.53 10.84 21.78
N LYS A 299 -18.80 11.08 22.14
CA LYS A 299 -19.88 10.09 22.01
C LYS A 299 -20.06 9.63 20.56
N GLN A 300 -20.06 10.58 19.62
CA GLN A 300 -20.17 10.30 18.19
C GLN A 300 -18.96 9.52 17.68
N ILE A 301 -17.74 9.98 17.99
CA ILE A 301 -16.48 9.30 17.64
C ILE A 301 -16.49 7.86 18.11
N ASN A 302 -16.91 7.62 19.36
CA ASN A 302 -16.96 6.28 19.92
C ASN A 302 -17.98 5.38 19.20
N SER A 303 -19.17 5.91 18.91
CA SER A 303 -20.20 5.20 18.14
C SER A 303 -19.72 4.85 16.74
N ASP A 304 -19.11 5.81 16.05
CA ASP A 304 -18.58 5.64 14.70
C ASP A 304 -17.42 4.64 14.66
N ILE A 305 -16.50 4.67 15.64
CA ILE A 305 -15.44 3.67 15.81
C ILE A 305 -16.04 2.29 16.02
N ASN A 306 -17.05 2.15 16.89
CA ASN A 306 -17.69 0.85 17.15
C ASN A 306 -18.35 0.28 15.89
N LYS A 307 -19.00 1.11 15.08
CA LYS A 307 -19.57 0.70 13.79
C LYS A 307 -18.49 0.23 12.82
N LEU A 308 -17.38 0.96 12.72
CA LEU A 308 -16.25 0.58 11.87
C LEU A 308 -15.59 -0.72 12.33
N PHE A 309 -15.39 -0.87 13.65
CA PHE A 309 -14.72 -2.01 14.28
C PHE A 309 -15.42 -3.35 13.98
N LYS A 310 -16.76 -3.37 13.86
CA LYS A 310 -17.53 -4.57 13.50
C LYS A 310 -17.04 -5.22 12.20
N ASN A 311 -16.65 -4.40 11.22
CA ASN A 311 -16.20 -4.87 9.91
C ASN A 311 -14.66 -4.84 9.77
N PHE A 312 -13.99 -3.94 10.49
CA PHE A 312 -12.56 -3.69 10.41
C PHE A 312 -11.95 -3.60 11.81
N PRO A 313 -11.81 -4.72 12.53
CA PRO A 313 -11.40 -4.72 13.94
C PRO A 313 -10.01 -4.13 14.16
N ASN A 314 -9.13 -4.17 13.15
CA ASN A 314 -7.79 -3.56 13.24
C ASN A 314 -7.80 -2.04 13.00
N CYS A 315 -8.92 -1.42 12.63
CA CYS A 315 -9.07 0.03 12.48
C CYS A 315 -9.61 0.67 13.77
N ASN A 316 -8.80 0.64 14.83
CA ASN A 316 -9.18 1.14 16.15
C ASN A 316 -8.11 2.08 16.73
N LEU A 317 -8.40 2.66 17.90
CA LEU A 317 -7.50 3.60 18.61
C LEU A 317 -6.35 2.91 19.38
N ALA A 318 -6.22 1.59 19.28
CA ALA A 318 -5.25 0.76 19.97
C ALA A 318 -5.16 1.15 21.46
N GLN A 319 -3.95 1.46 21.94
CA GLN A 319 -3.69 1.86 23.31
C GLN A 319 -4.43 3.13 23.78
N LYS A 320 -4.95 3.93 22.85
CA LYS A 320 -5.72 5.15 23.15
C LYS A 320 -7.22 4.88 23.32
N ARG A 321 -7.69 3.66 23.04
CA ARG A 321 -9.11 3.29 23.15
C ARG A 321 -9.67 3.52 24.55
N ASN A 322 -8.97 3.04 25.58
CA ASN A 322 -9.43 3.16 26.97
C ASN A 322 -9.51 4.62 27.43
N LYS A 323 -8.57 5.47 26.98
CA LYS A 323 -8.59 6.91 27.29
C LYS A 323 -9.84 7.60 26.74
N LEU A 324 -10.29 7.22 25.54
CA LEU A 324 -11.54 7.76 24.99
C LEU A 324 -12.75 7.31 25.83
N LEU A 325 -12.79 6.03 26.22
CA LEU A 325 -13.92 5.48 26.99
C LEU A 325 -14.06 6.12 28.38
N GLN A 326 -12.94 6.41 29.05
CA GLN A 326 -12.91 7.12 30.33
C GLN A 326 -13.49 8.53 30.28
N LYS A 327 -13.57 9.15 29.10
CA LYS A 327 -14.07 10.52 28.90
C LYS A 327 -15.52 10.60 28.44
N ILE A 328 -16.16 9.44 28.25
CA ILE A 328 -17.57 9.33 27.85
C ILE A 328 -18.47 8.97 29.04
N ARG A 329 -17.88 8.33 30.05
CA ARG A 329 -18.44 8.22 31.39
C ARG A 329 -18.46 9.61 32.02
#